data_AF-A0A916W4A1-F1
#
_entry.id   AF-A0A916W4A1-F1
#
_cell.length_a   1.000
_cell.length_b   1.000
_cell.length_c   1.000
_cell.angle_alpha   90.00
_cell.angle_beta   90.00
_cell.angle_gamma   90.00
#
_symmetry.space_group_name_H-M   'P 1'
#
loop_
_entity.id
_entity.type
_entity.pdbx_description
1 polymer ?
#
loop_
_entity_poly.entity_id
_entity_poly.type
_entity_poly.pdbx_seq_one_letter_code
_entity_poly.pdbx_strand_id
1 'polypeptide(L)'
;MIFRREWGIYAIFLAMIHTVIILAGWVTWDIPGIFGLAFHPTLDRYVMVQHGFGLANLIGIVALFYGLALMLTSSDWAVRFLGGPIWKFVQRGAYVLWALVAVHGGYFLFMHFVDYHRAVPPPNPLSWPFVSLVALVLTLRSAAFFQVWRQARRDRKRTLPLSA
;
A
#
# COMPACT_ATOMS: atom_id res chain seq x y z
N MET A 1 12.17 14.27 12.95
CA MET A 1 11.34 13.83 11.79
C MET A 1 11.08 15.03 10.87
N ILE A 2 12.11 15.62 10.27
CA ILE A 2 11.96 16.86 9.46
C ILE A 2 11.43 16.57 8.06
N PHE A 3 11.67 15.37 7.51
CA PHE A 3 11.35 15.04 6.11
C PHE A 3 10.15 14.10 5.90
N ARG A 4 9.39 13.76 6.95
CA ARG A 4 8.33 12.73 6.85
C ARG A 4 7.26 13.11 5.82
N ARG A 5 6.88 14.38 5.78
CA ARG A 5 5.83 14.90 4.90
C ARG A 5 6.30 14.85 3.45
N GLU A 6 7.51 15.34 3.21
CA GLU A 6 8.15 15.46 1.91
C GLU A 6 8.35 14.07 1.29
N TRP A 7 8.88 13.11 2.05
CA TRP A 7 8.99 11.71 1.62
C TRP A 7 7.64 11.08 1.31
N GLY A 8 6.61 11.38 2.11
CA GLY A 8 5.25 10.90 1.85
C GLY A 8 4.70 11.43 0.52
N ILE A 9 4.84 12.72 0.26
CA ILE A 9 4.40 13.35 -0.99
C ILE A 9 5.15 12.76 -2.19
N TYR A 10 6.48 12.65 -2.12
CA TYR A 10 7.29 12.06 -3.20
C TYR A 10 6.94 10.60 -3.48
N ALA A 11 6.62 9.81 -2.45
CA ALA A 11 6.19 8.43 -2.64
C ALA A 11 4.89 8.35 -3.46
N ILE A 12 3.93 9.26 -3.22
CA ILE A 12 2.66 9.29 -3.98
C ILE A 12 2.88 9.82 -5.40
N PHE A 13 3.72 10.83 -5.58
CA PHE A 13 4.10 11.28 -6.93
C PHE A 13 4.75 10.15 -7.74
N LEU A 14 5.65 9.38 -7.13
CA LEU A 14 6.26 8.23 -7.79
C LEU A 14 5.22 7.14 -8.10
N ALA A 15 4.25 6.91 -7.22
CA ALA A 15 3.15 5.97 -7.48
C ALA A 15 2.27 6.41 -8.64
N MET A 16 2.02 7.72 -8.81
CA MET A 16 1.31 8.26 -9.96
C MET A 16 2.10 8.02 -11.26
N ILE A 17 3.40 8.34 -11.27
CA ILE A 17 4.27 8.10 -12.43
C ILE A 17 4.29 6.61 -12.79
N HIS A 18 4.47 5.75 -11.78
CA HIS A 18 4.40 4.29 -11.95
C HIS A 18 3.08 3.86 -12.59
N THR A 19 1.94 4.36 -12.10
CA THR A 19 0.62 4.04 -12.66
C THR A 19 0.51 4.44 -14.13
N VAL A 20 0.99 5.63 -14.49
CA VAL A 20 0.99 6.10 -15.88
C VAL A 20 1.86 5.21 -16.77
N ILE A 21 3.06 4.84 -16.33
CA ILE A 21 3.96 3.96 -17.08
C ILE A 21 3.32 2.59 -17.31
N ILE A 22 2.70 2.00 -16.29
CA ILE A 22 2.05 0.70 -16.42
C ILE A 22 0.85 0.77 -17.36
N LEU A 23 -0.06 1.74 -17.17
CA LEU A 23 -1.24 1.86 -18.03
C LEU A 23 -0.87 2.12 -19.49
N ALA A 24 0.11 3.00 -19.74
CA ALA A 24 0.57 3.30 -21.10
C ALA A 24 1.30 2.11 -21.75
N GLY A 25 1.99 1.28 -20.97
CA GLY A 25 2.76 0.14 -21.48
C GLY A 25 1.96 -1.16 -21.61
N TRP A 26 0.93 -1.36 -20.79
CA TRP A 26 0.27 -2.66 -20.65
C TRP A 26 -1.18 -2.68 -21.15
N VAL A 27 -1.86 -1.54 -21.22
CA VAL A 27 -3.30 -1.49 -21.50
C VAL A 27 -3.56 -0.63 -22.72
N THR A 28 -4.44 -1.10 -23.60
CA THR A 28 -4.94 -0.37 -24.77
C THR A 28 -5.93 0.76 -24.42
N TRP A 29 -5.91 1.23 -23.17
CA TRP A 29 -6.88 2.16 -22.57
C TRP A 29 -8.34 1.68 -22.58
N ASP A 30 -8.55 0.36 -22.64
CA ASP A 30 -9.85 -0.27 -22.45
C ASP A 30 -10.07 -0.66 -20.97
N ILE A 31 -11.19 -0.24 -20.40
CA ILE A 31 -11.49 -0.49 -18.97
C ILE A 31 -11.47 -1.99 -18.63
N PRO A 32 -12.04 -2.90 -19.44
CA PRO A 32 -11.96 -4.33 -19.16
C PRO A 32 -10.52 -4.88 -19.17
N GLY A 33 -9.67 -4.38 -20.07
CA GLY A 33 -8.25 -4.72 -20.15
C GLY A 33 -7.46 -4.42 -18.87
N ILE A 34 -7.82 -3.34 -18.16
CA ILE A 34 -7.25 -3.02 -16.83
C ILE A 34 -7.49 -4.18 -15.84
N PHE A 35 -8.56 -4.96 -16.02
CA PHE A 35 -8.87 -6.10 -15.16
C PHE A 35 -8.41 -7.45 -15.72
N GLY A 36 -7.67 -7.47 -16.82
CA GLY A 36 -7.14 -8.68 -17.46
C GLY A 36 -8.13 -9.36 -18.41
N LEU A 37 -9.22 -8.67 -18.76
CA LEU A 37 -10.20 -9.14 -19.73
C LEU A 37 -9.79 -8.73 -21.15
N ALA A 38 -10.02 -9.60 -22.12
CA ALA A 38 -9.92 -9.26 -23.54
C ALA A 38 -11.21 -9.64 -24.26
N PHE A 39 -11.60 -8.85 -25.26
CA PHE A 39 -12.76 -9.16 -26.07
C PHE A 39 -12.46 -10.31 -27.03
N HIS A 40 -13.27 -11.37 -27.00
CA HIS A 40 -13.12 -12.52 -27.89
C HIS A 40 -14.12 -12.41 -29.06
N PRO A 41 -13.70 -12.07 -30.28
CA PRO A 41 -14.61 -11.73 -31.38
C PRO A 41 -15.54 -12.90 -31.77
N THR A 42 -15.05 -14.15 -31.74
CA THR A 42 -15.88 -15.32 -32.08
C THR A 42 -16.94 -15.67 -31.02
N LEU A 43 -16.72 -15.28 -29.76
CA LEU A 43 -17.63 -15.58 -28.66
C LEU A 43 -18.51 -14.37 -28.32
N ASP A 44 -18.26 -13.24 -28.98
CA ASP A 44 -18.92 -11.94 -28.78
C ASP A 44 -18.99 -11.52 -27.30
N ARG A 45 -17.92 -11.78 -26.54
CA ARG A 45 -17.86 -11.51 -25.10
C ARG A 45 -16.44 -11.30 -24.59
N TYR A 46 -16.31 -10.62 -23.46
CA TYR A 46 -15.05 -10.50 -22.73
C TYR A 46 -14.71 -11.80 -22.00
N VAL A 47 -13.45 -12.21 -22.08
CA VAL A 47 -12.91 -13.40 -21.40
C VAL A 47 -11.67 -13.03 -20.59
N MET A 48 -11.46 -13.71 -19.46
CA MET A 48 -10.28 -13.49 -18.62
C MET A 48 -9.06 -14.14 -19.27
N VAL A 49 -8.12 -13.33 -19.75
CA VAL A 49 -6.90 -13.79 -20.40
C VAL A 49 -5.70 -13.71 -19.44
N GLN A 50 -5.70 -12.71 -18.56
CA GLN A 50 -4.64 -12.49 -17.59
C GLN A 50 -5.14 -12.73 -16.16
N HIS A 51 -5.17 -14.01 -15.77
CA HIS A 51 -5.57 -14.42 -14.43
C HIS A 51 -4.72 -13.69 -13.38
N GLY A 52 -5.38 -13.09 -12.39
CA GLY A 52 -4.71 -12.37 -11.31
C GLY A 52 -4.31 -10.92 -11.60
N PHE A 53 -4.29 -10.49 -12.87
CA PHE A 53 -3.96 -9.11 -13.24
C PHE A 53 -4.98 -8.11 -12.67
N GLY A 54 -6.28 -8.42 -12.77
CA GLY A 54 -7.32 -7.55 -12.26
C GLY A 54 -7.32 -7.35 -10.74
N LEU A 55 -7.00 -8.39 -9.97
CA LEU A 55 -6.89 -8.26 -8.51
C LEU A 55 -5.72 -7.35 -8.13
N ALA A 56 -4.57 -7.54 -8.76
CA ALA A 56 -3.38 -6.75 -8.51
C ALA A 56 -3.61 -5.26 -8.82
N ASN A 57 -4.23 -4.98 -9.96
CA ASN A 57 -4.56 -3.62 -10.40
C ASN A 57 -5.61 -2.97 -9.50
N LEU A 58 -6.64 -3.72 -9.07
CA LEU A 58 -7.62 -3.21 -8.12
C LEU A 58 -6.96 -2.77 -6.81
N ILE A 59 -6.08 -3.60 -6.24
CA ILE A 59 -5.36 -3.25 -5.00
C ILE A 59 -4.49 -2.01 -5.23
N GLY A 60 -3.79 -1.92 -6.37
CA GLY A 60 -2.97 -0.77 -6.73
C GLY A 60 -3.77 0.53 -6.87
N ILE A 61 -4.93 0.47 -7.53
CA ILE A 61 -5.84 1.63 -7.70
C ILE A 61 -6.38 2.09 -6.34
N VAL A 62 -6.83 1.17 -5.49
CA VAL A 62 -7.29 1.48 -4.13
C VAL A 62 -6.16 2.11 -3.32
N ALA A 63 -4.94 1.57 -3.42
CA ALA A 63 -3.76 2.15 -2.77
C ALA A 63 -3.48 3.58 -3.27
N LEU A 64 -3.59 3.83 -4.58
CA LEU A 64 -3.40 5.15 -5.16
C LEU A 64 -4.43 6.15 -4.62
N PHE A 65 -5.71 5.78 -4.52
CA PHE A 65 -6.73 6.66 -3.92
C PHE A 65 -6.43 7.02 -2.47
N TYR A 66 -6.02 6.05 -1.65
CA TYR A 66 -5.55 6.32 -0.29
C TYR A 66 -4.34 7.26 -0.28
N GLY A 67 -3.38 7.02 -1.17
CA GLY A 67 -2.18 7.84 -1.34
C GLY A 67 -2.51 9.29 -1.69
N LEU A 68 -3.38 9.51 -2.68
CA LEU A 68 -3.82 10.83 -3.10
C LEU A 68 -4.53 11.58 -1.96
N ALA A 69 -5.43 10.91 -1.23
CA ALA A 69 -6.09 11.51 -0.08
C ALA A 69 -5.09 11.96 1.01
N LEU A 70 -4.06 11.14 1.29
CA LEU A 70 -3.01 11.49 2.24
C LEU A 70 -2.12 12.64 1.75
N MET A 71 -1.76 12.64 0.46
CA MET A 71 -0.95 13.70 -0.16
C MET A 71 -1.69 15.04 -0.14
N LEU A 72 -2.96 15.07 -0.54
CA LEU A 72 -3.77 16.29 -0.57
C LEU A 72 -3.99 16.87 0.83
N THR A 73 -4.06 16.01 1.85
CA THR A 73 -4.22 16.42 3.25
C THR A 73 -2.89 16.67 3.98
N SER A 74 -1.76 16.67 3.27
CA SER A 74 -0.43 16.92 3.86
C SER A 74 -0.04 18.40 3.93
N SER A 75 -0.95 19.34 3.63
CA SER A 75 -0.70 20.78 3.67
C SER A 75 -1.11 21.42 5.00
N ASP A 76 -0.46 22.53 5.38
CA ASP A 76 -0.81 23.28 6.59
C ASP A 76 -2.24 23.83 6.52
N TRP A 77 -2.70 24.16 5.32
CA TRP A 77 -4.08 24.55 5.06
C TRP A 77 -5.06 23.42 5.43
N ALA A 78 -4.80 22.17 5.01
CA ALA A 78 -5.66 21.04 5.33
C ALA A 78 -5.71 20.74 6.84
N VAL A 79 -4.59 20.92 7.55
CA VAL A 79 -4.54 20.79 9.02
C VAL A 79 -5.46 21.81 9.69
N ARG A 80 -5.44 23.07 9.23
CA ARG A 80 -6.29 24.15 9.75
C ARG A 80 -7.76 23.93 9.41
N PHE A 81 -8.05 23.46 8.21
CA PHE A 81 -9.42 23.22 7.73
C PHE A 81 -10.09 22.04 8.44
N LEU A 82 -9.41 20.89 8.55
CA LEU A 82 -9.97 19.68 9.17
C LEU A 82 -9.89 19.70 10.70
N GLY A 83 -8.97 20.47 11.25
CA GLY A 83 -8.65 20.44 12.67
C GLY A 83 -7.79 19.23 13.07
N GLY A 84 -7.09 19.35 14.19
CA GLY A 84 -6.08 18.39 14.64
C GLY A 84 -6.57 16.93 14.78
N PRO A 85 -7.72 16.65 15.42
CA PRO A 85 -8.21 15.28 15.61
C PRO A 85 -8.59 14.57 14.30
N ILE A 86 -9.36 15.24 13.42
CA ILE A 86 -9.82 14.67 12.15
C ILE A 86 -8.63 14.50 11.21
N TRP A 87 -7.76 15.49 11.11
CA TRP A 87 -6.54 15.37 10.30
C TRP A 87 -5.67 14.18 10.76
N LYS A 88 -5.48 13.98 12.06
CA LYS A 88 -4.77 12.81 12.59
C LYS A 88 -5.46 11.50 12.23
N PHE A 89 -6.79 11.45 12.23
CA PHE A 89 -7.53 10.28 11.80
C PHE A 89 -7.28 9.96 10.32
N VAL A 90 -7.39 10.95 9.43
CA VAL A 90 -7.08 10.79 8.00
C VAL A 90 -5.66 10.27 7.80
N GLN A 91 -4.69 10.86 8.50
CA GLN A 91 -3.28 10.48 8.38
C GLN A 91 -2.96 9.07 8.93
N ARG A 92 -3.81 8.50 9.81
CA ARG A 92 -3.71 7.07 10.17
C ARG A 92 -4.00 6.14 8.99
N GLY A 93 -4.64 6.63 7.93
CA GLY A 93 -4.80 5.93 6.66
C GLY A 93 -3.47 5.46 6.06
N ALA A 94 -2.33 6.07 6.43
CA ALA A 94 -1.01 5.61 6.02
C ALA A 94 -0.72 4.15 6.41
N TYR A 95 -1.33 3.63 7.49
CA TYR A 95 -1.20 2.20 7.83
C TYR A 95 -1.93 1.29 6.85
N VAL A 96 -3.10 1.73 6.37
CA VAL A 96 -3.88 1.01 5.37
C VAL A 96 -3.15 1.07 4.03
N LEU A 97 -2.67 2.25 3.63
CA LEU A 97 -1.84 2.41 2.44
C LEU A 97 -0.61 1.50 2.45
N TRP A 98 0.14 1.46 3.56
CA TRP A 98 1.31 0.58 3.67
C TRP A 98 0.94 -0.88 3.50
N ALA A 99 -0.17 -1.34 4.10
CA ALA A 99 -0.64 -2.71 3.94
C ALA A 99 -1.04 -3.01 2.49
N LEU A 100 -1.78 -2.11 1.83
CA LEU A 100 -2.17 -2.26 0.43
C LEU A 100 -0.95 -2.33 -0.49
N VAL A 101 0.04 -1.46 -0.30
CA VAL A 101 1.28 -1.45 -1.10
C VAL A 101 2.10 -2.73 -0.87
N ALA A 102 2.19 -3.20 0.38
CA ALA A 102 2.87 -4.46 0.68
C ALA A 102 2.16 -5.65 0.03
N VAL A 103 0.82 -5.72 0.11
CA VAL A 103 0.05 -6.78 -0.53
C VAL A 103 0.16 -6.70 -2.06
N HIS A 104 0.05 -5.50 -2.65
CA HIS A 104 0.19 -5.29 -4.09
C HIS A 104 1.56 -5.74 -4.61
N GLY A 105 2.65 -5.28 -3.98
CA GLY A 105 4.01 -5.68 -4.36
C GLY A 105 4.28 -7.17 -4.13
N GLY A 106 3.84 -7.71 -3.01
CA GLY A 106 3.96 -9.15 -2.71
C GLY A 106 3.18 -10.00 -3.71
N TYR A 107 1.98 -9.57 -4.09
CA TYR A 107 1.19 -10.26 -5.11
C TYR A 107 1.95 -10.38 -6.44
N PHE A 108 2.55 -9.29 -6.92
CA PHE A 108 3.34 -9.31 -8.16
C PHE A 108 4.62 -10.15 -8.06
N LEU A 109 5.31 -10.13 -6.93
CA LEU A 109 6.56 -10.87 -6.75
C LEU A 109 6.35 -12.38 -6.61
N PHE A 110 5.25 -12.81 -6.00
CA PHE A 110 5.05 -14.21 -5.61
C PHE A 110 3.91 -14.94 -6.33
N MET A 111 2.85 -14.23 -6.73
CA MET A 111 1.59 -14.89 -7.14
C MET A 111 1.14 -14.54 -8.55
N HIS A 112 1.38 -13.31 -9.02
CA HIS A 112 0.80 -12.82 -10.28
C HIS A 112 1.13 -13.69 -11.49
N PHE A 113 2.35 -14.24 -11.55
CA PHE A 113 2.82 -15.05 -12.68
C PHE A 113 2.56 -16.55 -12.51
N VAL A 114 1.87 -16.97 -11.45
CA VAL A 114 1.51 -18.37 -11.22
C VAL A 114 0.23 -18.67 -11.99
N ASP A 115 0.33 -19.53 -13.01
CA ASP A 115 -0.80 -19.98 -13.83
C ASP A 115 -0.70 -21.50 -14.02
N TYR A 116 -1.82 -22.22 -13.89
CA TYR A 116 -1.85 -23.68 -14.00
C TYR A 116 -1.58 -24.18 -15.43
N HIS A 117 -1.74 -23.34 -16.44
CA HIS A 117 -1.42 -23.66 -17.83
C HIS A 117 0.02 -23.36 -18.22
N ARG A 118 0.83 -22.79 -17.31
CA ARG A 118 2.21 -22.38 -17.58
C ARG A 118 3.16 -23.10 -16.62
N ALA A 119 4.40 -23.25 -17.05
CA ALA A 119 5.45 -23.70 -16.15
C ALA A 119 5.60 -22.70 -15.00
N VAL A 120 5.89 -23.21 -13.79
CA VAL A 120 6.13 -22.37 -12.62
C VAL A 120 7.31 -21.44 -12.91
N PRO A 121 7.15 -20.12 -12.79
CA PRO A 121 8.23 -19.18 -13.07
C PRO A 121 9.39 -19.37 -12.07
N PRO A 122 10.65 -19.13 -12.48
CA PRO A 122 11.76 -19.14 -11.54
C PRO A 122 11.56 -18.06 -10.47
N PRO A 123 12.06 -18.28 -9.22
CA PRO A 123 11.89 -17.31 -8.15
C PRO A 123 12.44 -15.93 -8.52
N ASN A 124 11.66 -14.87 -8.27
CA ASN A 124 12.11 -13.50 -8.53
C ASN A 124 13.18 -13.09 -7.48
N PRO A 125 14.39 -12.68 -7.88
CA PRO A 125 15.44 -12.26 -6.95
C PRO A 125 15.04 -11.09 -6.03
N LEU A 126 14.12 -10.22 -6.46
CA LEU A 126 13.62 -9.09 -5.68
C LEU A 126 12.69 -9.50 -4.52
N SER A 127 12.27 -10.76 -4.49
CA SER A 127 11.44 -11.32 -3.42
C SER A 127 12.11 -11.22 -2.06
N TRP A 128 13.42 -11.53 -1.97
CA TRP A 128 14.15 -11.51 -0.70
C TRP A 128 14.38 -10.09 -0.16
N PRO A 129 14.85 -9.12 -0.96
CA PRO A 129 14.88 -7.72 -0.55
C PRO A 129 13.51 -7.20 -0.08
N PHE A 130 12.44 -7.53 -0.80
CA PHE A 130 11.08 -7.14 -0.44
C PHE A 130 10.65 -7.70 0.93
N VAL A 131 10.80 -9.01 1.15
CA VAL A 131 10.48 -9.66 2.43
C VAL A 131 11.28 -9.06 3.56
N SER A 132 12.57 -8.78 3.32
CA SER A 132 13.47 -8.18 4.30
C SER A 132 13.01 -6.78 4.72
N LEU A 133 12.58 -5.96 3.76
CA LEU A 133 12.02 -4.62 4.02
C LEU A 133 10.71 -4.69 4.81
N VAL A 134 9.79 -5.57 4.43
CA VAL A 134 8.51 -5.75 5.15
C VAL A 134 8.76 -6.22 6.58
N ALA A 135 9.63 -7.22 6.76
CA ALA A 135 10.00 -7.75 8.07
C ALA A 135 10.68 -6.68 8.95
N LEU A 136 11.57 -5.87 8.38
CA LEU A 136 12.22 -4.76 9.07
C LEU A 136 11.18 -3.74 9.58
N VAL A 137 10.25 -3.31 8.71
CA VAL A 137 9.20 -2.35 9.11
C VAL A 137 8.31 -2.92 10.22
N LEU A 138 7.91 -4.17 10.13
CA LEU A 138 7.11 -4.84 11.16
C LEU A 138 7.87 -4.96 12.50
N THR A 139 9.16 -5.27 12.44
CA THR A 139 10.03 -5.36 13.62
C THR A 139 10.15 -4.00 14.30
N LEU A 140 10.43 -2.94 13.54
CA LEU A 140 10.52 -1.56 14.06
C LEU A 140 9.19 -1.12 14.68
N ARG A 141 8.07 -1.39 14.00
CA ARG A 141 6.73 -1.04 14.49
C ARG A 141 6.40 -1.77 15.79
N SER A 142 6.75 -3.06 15.88
CA SER A 142 6.55 -3.87 17.08
C SER A 142 7.43 -3.37 18.24
N ALA A 143 8.70 -3.09 17.99
CA ALA A 143 9.61 -2.55 18.99
C ALA A 143 9.12 -1.20 19.55
N ALA A 144 8.68 -0.29 18.66
CA ALA A 144 8.12 0.99 19.06
C ALA A 144 6.84 0.82 19.90
N PHE A 145 5.95 -0.09 19.51
CA PHE A 145 4.75 -0.43 20.29
C PHE A 145 5.11 -0.91 21.70
N PHE A 146 6.04 -1.87 21.81
CA PHE A 146 6.48 -2.39 23.11
C PHE A 146 7.14 -1.32 23.97
N GLN A 147 7.93 -0.42 23.36
CA GLN A 147 8.54 0.70 24.08
C GLN A 147 7.49 1.62 24.68
N VAL A 148 6.50 2.05 23.89
CA VAL A 148 5.41 2.93 24.35
C VAL A 148 4.57 2.23 25.42
N TRP A 149 4.24 0.96 25.23
CA TRP A 149 3.49 0.18 26.21
C TRP A 149 4.24 0.05 27.54
N ARG A 150 5.56 -0.22 27.51
CA ARG A 150 6.40 -0.29 28.71
C ARG A 150 6.46 1.05 29.44
N GLN A 151 6.58 2.16 28.72
CA GLN A 151 6.57 3.51 29.30
C GLN A 151 5.24 3.81 29.99
N ALA A 152 4.12 3.60 29.28
CA ALA A 152 2.78 3.81 29.85
C ALA A 152 2.54 2.98 31.12
N ARG A 153 3.03 1.73 31.16
CA ARG A 153 2.95 0.90 32.38
C ARG A 153 3.79 1.43 33.53
N ARG A 154 4.96 2.01 33.27
CA ARG A 154 5.81 2.62 34.30
C ARG A 154 5.16 3.89 34.87
N ASP A 155 4.61 4.73 34.01
CA ASP A 155 3.97 5.99 34.44
C ASP A 155 2.69 5.73 35.24
N ARG A 156 1.91 4.71 34.87
CA ARG A 156 0.76 4.26 35.67
C ARG A 156 1.17 3.75 37.05
N LYS A 157 2.29 3.01 37.17
CA LYS A 157 2.80 2.55 38.48
C LYS A 157 3.28 3.71 39.36
N ARG A 158 3.81 4.79 38.76
CA ARG A 158 4.26 6.00 39.48
C ARG A 158 3.10 6.87 39.98
N THR A 159 1.95 6.82 39.32
CA THR A 159 0.78 7.67 39.61
C THR A 159 -0.25 7.01 40.50
N LEU A 160 -0.13 5.71 40.78
CA LEU A 160 -0.90 5.04 41.83
C LEU A 160 -0.38 5.50 43.21
N PRO A 161 -1.21 6.08 44.08
CA PRO A 161 -0.80 6.36 45.45
C PRO A 161 -0.41 5.05 46.13
N LEU A 162 0.65 5.09 46.93
CA LEU A 162 0.97 4.04 47.89
C LEU A 162 -0.15 4.04 48.94
N SER A 163 -1.28 3.39 48.65
CA SER A 163 -2.22 3.01 49.70
C SER A 163 -1.54 1.94 50.54
N ALA A 164 -1.23 2.32 51.78
CA ALA A 164 -0.70 1.49 52.86
C ALA A 164 -1.57 0.25 53.13
#